data_AF-A0A9D6F1D2-F1
#
_entry.id   AF-A0A9D6F1D2-F1
#
_cell.length_a   1.000
_cell.length_b   1.000
_cell.length_c   1.000
_cell.angle_alpha   90.00
_cell.angle_beta   90.00
_cell.angle_gamma   90.00
#
_symmetry.space_group_name_H-M   'P 1'
#
loop_
_entity.id
_entity.type
_entity.pdbx_description
1 polymer ?
#
loop_
_entity_poly.entity_id
_entity_poly.type
_entity_poly.pdbx_seq_one_letter_code
_entity_poly.pdbx_strand_id
1 'polypeptide(L)'
;MSRTLILLFRRDPSRDHQTEKADFVGYQPLWPDGRPVAIGLDAFCKHGQRLLGLNRHLAGCEQKQIKLVCLPLSGRDDQLNRIPGYRVRRFFLLRTGKIGRIHFMDGTPTVATFELGGDEPRVIHWIGLDTLADGETLWFDLAAVEVDTAVTSSPPVARPRLQAVAV
;
A
#
# COMPACT_ATOMS: atom_id res chain seq x y z
N MET A 1 -16.24 -0.21 -11.49
CA MET A 1 -16.37 0.08 -10.04
C MET A 1 -15.00 0.00 -9.38
N SER A 2 -14.74 0.84 -8.38
CA SER A 2 -13.49 0.78 -7.61
C SER A 2 -13.53 -0.36 -6.58
N ARG A 3 -12.39 -0.98 -6.33
CA ARG A 3 -12.21 -2.02 -5.31
C ARG A 3 -11.29 -1.47 -4.24
N THR A 4 -11.63 -1.68 -2.97
CA THR A 4 -10.89 -1.03 -1.87
C THR A 4 -10.55 -2.00 -0.76
N LEU A 5 -9.35 -1.82 -0.20
CA LEU A 5 -8.86 -2.55 0.96
C LEU A 5 -8.43 -1.55 2.03
N ILE A 6 -8.87 -1.74 3.28
CA ILE A 6 -8.42 -0.91 4.41
C ILE A 6 -7.47 -1.76 5.24
N LEU A 7 -6.27 -1.25 5.44
CA LEU A 7 -5.22 -1.87 6.24
C LEU A 7 -4.76 -0.91 7.33
N LEU A 8 -4.41 -1.46 8.48
CA LEU A 8 -3.66 -0.77 9.51
C LEU A 8 -2.17 -0.94 9.23
N PHE A 9 -1.47 0.17 9.01
CA PHE A 9 -0.01 0.16 8.96
C PHE A 9 0.51 0.47 10.35
N ARG A 10 1.24 -0.46 10.96
CA ARG A 10 1.91 -0.28 12.25
C ARG A 10 3.40 -0.11 12.04
N ARG A 11 4.00 0.87 12.70
CA ARG A 11 5.44 1.10 12.70
C ARG A 11 6.15 -0.12 13.27
N ASP A 12 7.17 -0.59 12.57
CA ASP A 12 8.01 -1.71 12.99
C ASP A 12 9.48 -1.41 12.70
N PRO A 13 10.25 -0.94 13.71
CA PRO A 13 11.67 -0.60 13.55
C PRO A 13 12.54 -1.77 13.12
N SER A 14 12.13 -3.02 13.39
CA SER A 14 12.90 -4.20 12.96
C SER A 14 12.89 -4.39 11.44
N ARG A 15 11.96 -3.72 10.73
CA ARG A 15 11.82 -3.73 9.28
C ARG A 15 12.45 -2.51 8.61
N ASP A 16 13.09 -1.64 9.39
CA ASP A 16 13.88 -0.56 8.83
C ASP A 16 15.03 -1.17 8.03
N HIS A 17 15.23 -0.65 6.83
CA HIS A 17 16.36 -1.06 6.02
C HIS A 17 16.89 0.13 5.25
N GLN A 18 18.21 0.19 5.16
CA GLN A 18 18.91 1.18 4.40
C GLN A 18 19.31 0.57 3.06
N THR A 19 19.03 1.29 1.98
CA THR A 19 19.62 1.01 0.68
C THR A 19 20.59 2.13 0.35
N GLU A 20 21.50 1.92 -0.59
CA GLU A 20 22.45 2.96 -1.05
C GLU A 20 21.77 4.27 -1.48
N LYS A 21 20.46 4.22 -1.79
CA LYS A 21 19.69 5.34 -2.36
C LYS A 21 18.63 5.91 -1.41
N ALA A 22 18.28 5.23 -0.32
CA ALA A 22 17.21 5.66 0.58
C ALA A 22 17.16 4.85 1.88
N ASP A 23 16.76 5.53 2.95
CA ASP A 23 16.30 4.92 4.19
C ASP A 23 14.81 4.55 4.07
N PHE A 24 14.48 3.31 4.38
CA PHE A 24 13.10 2.83 4.41
C PHE A 24 12.65 2.64 5.84
N VAL A 25 11.59 3.37 6.20
CA VAL A 25 10.89 3.20 7.48
C VAL A 25 9.98 1.98 7.38
N GLY A 26 10.24 0.99 8.21
CA GLY A 26 9.50 -0.26 8.30
C GLY A 26 8.10 -0.04 8.84
N TYR A 27 7.11 -0.47 8.06
CA TYR A 27 5.72 -0.62 8.51
C TYR A 27 5.24 -2.04 8.20
N GLN A 28 4.53 -2.62 9.15
CA GLN A 28 3.83 -3.89 8.97
C GLN A 28 2.37 -3.59 8.57
N PRO A 29 1.90 -4.11 7.41
CA PRO A 29 0.49 -4.08 7.07
C PRO A 29 -0.25 -5.14 7.88
N LEU A 30 -1.32 -4.70 8.54
CA LEU A 30 -2.24 -5.51 9.34
C LEU A 30 -3.66 -5.29 8.84
N TRP A 31 -4.52 -6.28 9.03
CA TRP A 31 -5.95 -6.06 8.97
C TRP A 31 -6.38 -5.09 10.08
N PRO A 32 -7.54 -4.41 9.95
CA PRO A 32 -8.04 -3.52 11.00
C PRO A 32 -8.24 -4.19 12.36
N ASP A 33 -8.42 -5.52 12.39
CA ASP A 33 -8.50 -6.34 13.61
C ASP A 33 -7.11 -6.66 14.22
N GLY A 34 -6.02 -6.21 13.60
CA GLY A 34 -4.65 -6.40 14.06
C GLY A 34 -3.97 -7.68 13.58
N ARG A 35 -4.66 -8.55 12.84
CA ARG A 35 -4.04 -9.76 12.26
C ARG A 35 -3.06 -9.39 11.13
N PRO A 36 -1.95 -10.14 10.97
CA PRO A 36 -1.08 -9.98 9.81
C PRO A 36 -1.83 -10.23 8.50
N VAL A 37 -1.44 -9.49 7.46
CA VAL A 37 -1.96 -9.68 6.10
C VAL A 37 -1.08 -10.69 5.35
N ALA A 38 -1.65 -11.36 4.35
CA ALA A 38 -0.95 -12.27 3.46
C ALA A 38 0.30 -11.67 2.76
N ILE A 39 1.25 -12.54 2.41
CA ILE A 39 2.63 -12.21 1.98
C ILE A 39 2.65 -11.35 0.71
N GLY A 40 1.78 -11.63 -0.27
CA GLY A 40 1.75 -10.89 -1.54
C GLY A 40 1.49 -9.40 -1.35
N LEU A 41 0.64 -9.07 -0.39
CA LEU A 41 0.28 -7.69 -0.07
C LEU A 41 1.35 -6.98 0.77
N ASP A 42 2.09 -7.70 1.62
CA ASP A 42 3.27 -7.14 2.33
C ASP A 42 4.36 -6.69 1.34
N ALA A 43 4.72 -7.56 0.39
CA ALA A 43 5.71 -7.26 -0.65
C ALA A 43 5.28 -6.06 -1.52
N PHE A 44 3.98 -5.98 -1.81
CA PHE A 44 3.40 -4.86 -2.53
C PHE A 44 3.42 -3.56 -1.74
N CYS A 45 3.04 -3.58 -0.47
CA CYS A 45 3.02 -2.39 0.39
C CYS A 45 4.42 -1.78 0.55
N LYS A 46 5.47 -2.61 0.63
CA LYS A 46 6.87 -2.17 0.62
C LYS A 46 7.21 -1.38 -0.65
N HIS A 47 6.78 -1.85 -1.83
CA HIS A 47 6.91 -1.07 -3.06
C HIS A 47 6.02 0.19 -3.07
N GLY A 48 4.81 0.07 -2.53
CA GLY A 48 3.81 1.13 -2.39
C GLY A 48 4.31 2.33 -1.57
N GLN A 49 5.19 2.11 -0.60
CA GLN A 49 5.80 3.17 0.22
C GLN A 49 6.40 4.29 -0.62
N ARG A 50 7.17 3.91 -1.64
CA ARG A 50 7.78 4.85 -2.59
C ARG A 50 6.85 5.19 -3.76
N LEU A 51 6.12 4.19 -4.28
CA LEU A 51 5.36 4.35 -5.53
C LEU A 51 4.07 5.15 -5.35
N LEU A 52 3.40 5.00 -4.21
CA LEU A 52 2.12 5.62 -3.88
C LEU A 52 2.26 6.72 -2.83
N GLY A 53 3.46 6.94 -2.30
CA GLY A 53 3.71 7.96 -1.29
C GLY A 53 3.21 7.60 0.11
N LEU A 54 3.07 6.30 0.44
CA LEU A 54 2.66 5.90 1.81
C LEU A 54 3.61 6.48 2.87
N ASN A 55 4.90 6.66 2.57
CA ASN A 55 5.84 7.26 3.52
C ASN A 55 5.39 8.66 3.99
N ARG A 56 4.80 9.47 3.10
CA ARG A 56 4.25 10.78 3.48
C ARG A 56 3.08 10.63 4.43
N HIS A 57 2.18 9.68 4.15
CA HIS A 57 0.98 9.45 4.95
C HIS A 57 1.28 8.84 6.32
N LEU A 58 2.33 8.01 6.41
CA LEU A 58 2.71 7.27 7.60
C LEU A 58 3.77 7.99 8.46
N ALA A 59 4.44 9.02 7.93
CA ALA A 59 5.53 9.70 8.62
C ALA A 59 5.14 10.14 10.05
N GLY A 60 5.92 9.69 11.04
CA GLY A 60 5.73 10.02 12.45
C GLY A 60 4.53 9.35 13.13
N CYS A 61 3.83 8.44 12.44
CA CYS A 61 2.71 7.70 13.02
C CYS A 61 3.17 6.33 13.53
N GLU A 62 2.85 5.99 14.77
CA GLU A 62 3.02 4.64 15.31
C GLU A 62 2.08 3.64 14.62
N GLN A 63 0.89 4.10 14.26
CA GLN A 63 -0.04 3.34 13.43
C GLN A 63 -0.98 4.26 12.67
N LYS A 64 -1.41 3.86 11.47
CA LYS A 64 -2.40 4.60 10.68
C LYS A 64 -3.18 3.68 9.76
N GLN A 65 -4.49 3.91 9.64
CA GLN A 65 -5.30 3.21 8.65
C GLN A 65 -5.18 3.86 7.29
N ILE A 66 -4.92 3.04 6.28
CA ILE A 66 -4.81 3.45 4.89
C ILE A 66 -5.79 2.62 4.06
N LYS A 67 -6.51 3.31 3.18
CA LYS A 67 -7.37 2.71 2.18
C LYS A 67 -6.61 2.59 0.87
N LEU A 68 -6.33 1.38 0.45
CA LEU A 68 -5.79 1.05 -0.85
C LEU A 68 -6.94 0.97 -1.86
N VAL A 69 -6.91 1.85 -2.86
CA VAL A 69 -7.94 1.97 -3.90
C VAL A 69 -7.38 1.38 -5.20
N CYS A 70 -8.03 0.35 -5.72
CA CYS A 70 -7.75 -0.28 -7.01
C CYS A 70 -8.88 0.06 -7.99
N LEU A 71 -8.53 0.65 -9.12
CA LEU A 71 -9.44 1.17 -10.14
C LEU A 71 -9.17 0.39 -11.44
N PRO A 72 -9.96 -0.66 -11.74
CA PRO A 72 -9.82 -1.42 -12.97
C PRO A 72 -10.01 -0.52 -14.20
N LEU A 73 -9.25 -0.81 -15.25
CA LEU A 73 -9.26 -0.10 -16.52
C LEU A 73 -9.59 -1.07 -17.65
N SER A 74 -10.13 -0.53 -18.75
CA SER A 74 -10.36 -1.29 -19.97
C SER A 74 -9.05 -1.56 -20.71
N GLY A 75 -8.06 -0.68 -20.56
CA GLY A 75 -6.78 -0.84 -21.22
C GLY A 75 -5.69 0.14 -20.75
N ARG A 76 -4.51 -0.02 -21.35
CA ARG A 76 -3.31 0.78 -21.07
C ARG A 76 -3.52 2.27 -21.29
N ASP A 77 -4.30 2.63 -22.31
CA ASP A 77 -4.39 4.00 -22.84
C ASP A 77 -5.56 4.80 -22.25
N ASP A 78 -6.32 4.21 -21.31
CA ASP A 78 -7.38 4.90 -20.59
C ASP A 78 -6.84 6.16 -19.88
N GLN A 79 -7.68 7.16 -19.65
CA GLN A 79 -7.22 8.33 -18.89
C GLN A 79 -6.81 7.92 -17.45
N LEU A 80 -5.69 8.44 -16.97
CA LEU A 80 -5.26 8.20 -15.59
C LEU A 80 -6.30 8.76 -14.62
N ASN A 81 -6.83 7.89 -13.75
CA ASN A 81 -7.72 8.30 -12.68
C ASN A 81 -6.99 9.29 -11.76
N ARG A 82 -7.71 10.31 -11.28
CA ARG A 82 -7.16 11.32 -10.36
C ARG A 82 -7.92 11.29 -9.05
N ILE A 83 -7.16 11.23 -7.96
CA ILE A 83 -7.69 11.42 -6.62
C ILE A 83 -6.98 12.66 -6.05
N PRO A 84 -7.70 13.78 -5.77
CA PRO A 84 -7.09 15.01 -5.30
C PRO A 84 -6.20 14.80 -4.06
N GLY A 85 -4.97 15.32 -4.09
CA GLY A 85 -4.02 15.19 -2.98
C GLY A 85 -3.28 13.85 -2.89
N TYR A 86 -3.65 12.85 -3.70
CA TYR A 86 -3.07 11.51 -3.64
C TYR A 86 -2.35 11.13 -4.93
N ARG A 87 -1.30 10.33 -4.78
CA ARG A 87 -0.53 9.80 -5.91
C ARG A 87 -1.25 8.57 -6.45
N VAL A 88 -1.62 8.64 -7.73
CA VAL A 88 -2.17 7.51 -8.48
C VAL A 88 -1.09 6.96 -9.42
N ARG A 89 -0.96 5.63 -9.48
CA ARG A 89 -0.02 4.93 -10.37
C ARG A 89 -0.72 3.81 -11.11
N ARG A 90 -0.39 3.66 -12.39
CA ARG A 90 -0.91 2.62 -13.27
C ARG A 90 0.00 1.41 -13.30
N PHE A 91 -0.61 0.24 -13.28
CA PHE A 91 0.03 -1.06 -13.39
C PHE A 91 -0.84 -1.99 -14.22
N PHE A 92 -0.30 -3.17 -14.50
CA PHE A 92 -1.11 -4.31 -14.90
C PHE A 92 -0.79 -5.55 -14.07
N LEU A 93 -1.80 -6.41 -13.91
CA LEU A 93 -1.69 -7.72 -13.30
C LEU A 93 -1.72 -8.76 -14.42
N LEU A 94 -0.68 -9.59 -14.53
CA LEU A 94 -0.65 -10.73 -15.45
C LEU A 94 -0.89 -12.02 -14.65
N ARG A 95 -1.82 -12.85 -15.11
CA ARG A 95 -2.04 -14.19 -14.53
C ARG A 95 -1.21 -15.25 -15.26
N THR A 96 -0.54 -16.10 -14.50
CA THR A 96 0.15 -17.31 -14.97
C THR A 96 -0.17 -18.48 -14.02
N GLY A 97 -0.97 -19.42 -14.48
CA GLY A 97 -1.55 -20.49 -13.68
C GLY A 97 -2.40 -19.95 -12.54
N LYS A 98 -1.92 -20.12 -11.30
CA LYS A 98 -2.55 -19.60 -10.07
C LYS A 98 -1.96 -18.28 -9.59
N ILE A 99 -0.88 -17.81 -10.20
CA ILE A 99 -0.13 -16.66 -9.75
C ILE A 99 -0.49 -15.43 -10.56
N GLY A 100 -0.83 -14.34 -9.89
CA GLY A 100 -0.91 -13.00 -10.46
C GLY A 100 0.34 -12.22 -10.10
N ARG A 101 1.05 -11.67 -11.09
CA ARG A 101 2.19 -10.78 -10.86
C ARG A 101 1.87 -9.37 -11.31
N ILE A 102 2.21 -8.37 -10.50
CA ILE A 102 2.07 -6.97 -10.88
C ILE A 102 3.28 -6.54 -11.70
N HIS A 103 3.04 -5.81 -12.79
CA HIS A 103 4.04 -5.23 -13.67
C HIS A 103 3.85 -3.71 -13.78
N PHE A 104 4.97 -3.02 -13.98
CA PHE A 104 4.98 -1.62 -14.37
C PHE A 104 4.49 -1.45 -15.82
N MET A 105 4.14 -0.21 -16.20
CA MET A 105 3.65 0.10 -17.57
C MET A 105 4.64 -0.25 -18.69
N ASP A 106 5.94 -0.31 -18.39
CA ASP A 106 6.99 -0.71 -19.33
C ASP A 106 7.15 -2.23 -19.46
N GLY A 107 6.34 -3.01 -18.72
CA GLY A 107 6.39 -4.47 -18.70
C GLY A 107 7.30 -5.06 -17.63
N THR A 108 8.08 -4.24 -16.92
CA THR A 108 8.99 -4.72 -15.87
C THR A 108 8.19 -5.36 -14.73
N PRO A 109 8.48 -6.62 -14.36
CA PRO A 109 7.81 -7.27 -13.23
C PRO A 109 8.20 -6.60 -11.91
N THR A 110 7.22 -6.47 -11.01
CA THR A 110 7.48 -6.20 -9.59
C THR A 110 7.66 -7.52 -8.84
N VAL A 111 8.19 -7.45 -7.62
CA VAL A 111 8.25 -8.63 -6.74
C VAL A 111 6.89 -8.97 -6.12
N ALA A 112 5.87 -8.13 -6.30
CA ALA A 112 4.55 -8.36 -5.75
C ALA A 112 3.80 -9.41 -6.58
N THR A 113 3.57 -10.56 -5.96
CA THR A 113 2.82 -11.68 -6.51
C THR A 113 1.67 -12.06 -5.58
N PHE A 114 0.57 -12.52 -6.17
CA PHE A 114 -0.61 -13.01 -5.47
C PHE A 114 -0.94 -14.43 -5.96
N GLU A 115 -1.40 -15.31 -5.08
CA GLU A 115 -1.68 -16.71 -5.39
C GLU A 115 -3.13 -17.09 -5.09
N LEU A 116 -3.82 -17.61 -6.10
CA LEU A 116 -5.16 -18.18 -5.94
C LEU A 116 -5.14 -19.41 -5.04
N GLY A 117 -5.88 -19.34 -3.94
CA GLY A 117 -5.95 -20.38 -2.91
C GLY A 117 -4.81 -20.34 -1.89
N GLY A 118 -3.81 -19.47 -2.09
CA GLY A 118 -2.75 -19.19 -1.12
C GLY A 118 -2.99 -17.91 -0.33
N ASP A 119 -3.26 -16.80 -1.04
CA ASP A 119 -3.60 -15.53 -0.41
C ASP A 119 -5.08 -15.45 -0.01
N GLU A 120 -5.38 -14.54 0.92
CA GLU A 120 -6.73 -14.33 1.42
C GLU A 120 -7.70 -13.89 0.30
N PRO A 121 -8.91 -14.48 0.23
CA PRO A 121 -9.88 -14.19 -0.84
C PRO A 121 -10.18 -12.71 -1.03
N ARG A 122 -10.19 -11.94 0.06
CA ARG A 122 -10.43 -10.49 0.02
C ARG A 122 -9.32 -9.73 -0.72
N VAL A 123 -8.06 -10.16 -0.57
CA VAL A 123 -6.91 -9.58 -1.28
C VAL A 123 -6.97 -9.94 -2.75
N ILE A 124 -7.25 -11.22 -3.04
CA ILE A 124 -7.44 -11.74 -4.41
C ILE A 124 -8.52 -10.96 -5.16
N HIS A 125 -9.68 -10.78 -4.54
CA HIS A 125 -10.79 -10.04 -5.13
C HIS A 125 -10.45 -8.55 -5.33
N TRP A 126 -9.79 -7.94 -4.34
CA TRP A 126 -9.41 -6.54 -4.40
C TRP A 126 -8.46 -6.24 -5.56
N ILE A 127 -7.46 -7.09 -5.80
CA ILE A 127 -6.53 -6.92 -6.92
C ILE A 127 -7.15 -7.38 -8.25
N GLY A 128 -8.14 -8.28 -8.21
CA GLY A 128 -8.84 -8.79 -9.39
C GLY A 128 -8.22 -10.02 -10.01
N LEU A 129 -7.47 -10.81 -9.25
CA LEU A 129 -6.87 -12.02 -9.80
C LEU A 129 -7.92 -13.11 -10.06
N ASP A 130 -9.01 -13.13 -9.28
CA ASP A 130 -10.15 -14.03 -9.43
C ASP A 130 -10.96 -13.78 -10.72
N THR A 131 -10.82 -12.62 -11.34
CA THR A 131 -11.55 -12.26 -12.57
C THR A 131 -10.79 -12.56 -13.85
N LEU A 132 -9.52 -12.97 -13.77
CA LEU A 132 -8.66 -13.21 -14.93
C LEU A 132 -8.62 -14.69 -15.27
N ALA A 133 -8.68 -15.05 -16.56
CA ALA A 133 -8.25 -16.35 -17.03
C ALA A 133 -6.70 -16.45 -17.11
N ASP A 134 -6.18 -17.66 -17.29
CA ASP A 134 -4.74 -17.85 -17.42
C ASP A 134 -4.19 -17.13 -18.67
N GLY A 135 -3.06 -16.44 -18.52
CA GLY A 135 -2.47 -15.59 -19.56
C GLY A 135 -3.14 -14.22 -19.73
N GLU A 136 -4.27 -13.96 -19.08
CA GLU A 136 -4.94 -12.66 -19.18
C GLU A 136 -4.29 -11.58 -18.32
N THR A 137 -4.53 -10.34 -18.73
CA THR A 137 -4.01 -9.15 -18.10
C THR A 137 -5.14 -8.22 -17.65
N LEU A 138 -5.03 -7.67 -16.44
CA LEU A 138 -5.90 -6.61 -15.94
C LEU A 138 -5.11 -5.32 -15.77
N TRP A 139 -5.50 -4.26 -16.46
CA TRP A 139 -4.99 -2.91 -16.21
C TRP A 139 -5.72 -2.27 -15.04
N PHE A 140 -4.99 -1.54 -14.20
CA PHE A 140 -5.59 -0.81 -13.09
C PHE A 140 -4.76 0.40 -12.67
N ASP A 141 -5.47 1.42 -12.19
CA ASP A 141 -4.89 2.52 -11.44
C ASP A 141 -4.99 2.23 -9.95
N LEU A 142 -3.96 2.65 -9.22
CA LEU A 142 -3.84 2.36 -7.80
C LEU A 142 -3.46 3.61 -7.02
N ALA A 143 -4.10 3.79 -5.88
CA ALA A 143 -3.79 4.83 -4.92
C ALA A 143 -3.83 4.31 -3.49
N ALA A 144 -3.08 4.99 -2.62
CA ALA A 144 -3.25 4.86 -1.19
C ALA A 144 -3.81 6.17 -0.65
N VAL A 145 -4.95 6.09 0.04
CA VAL A 145 -5.63 7.25 0.61
C VAL A 145 -5.78 7.08 2.11
N GLU A 146 -5.76 8.20 2.83
CA GLU A 146 -6.03 8.17 4.27
C GLU A 146 -7.50 7.81 4.47
N VAL A 147 -7.79 7.00 5.49
CA VAL A 147 -9.17 6.86 5.96
C VAL A 147 -9.45 8.11 6.78
N ASP A 148 -10.43 8.93 6.39
CA ASP A 148 -10.88 10.07 7.20
C ASP A 148 -11.23 9.56 8.60
N THR A 149 -10.28 9.74 9.53
CA THR A 149 -10.41 9.27 10.90
C THR A 149 -10.94 10.46 11.68
N ALA A 150 -12.25 10.62 11.73
CA ALA A 150 -12.81 11.22 12.93
C ALA A 150 -12.49 10.26 14.09
N VAL A 151 -12.00 10.80 15.23
CA VAL A 151 -11.65 10.11 16.51
C VAL A 151 -10.20 9.57 16.54
N THR A 152 -9.21 10.01 17.33
CA THR A 152 -9.11 10.90 18.52
C THR A 152 -7.71 11.54 18.52
N SER A 153 -7.61 12.85 18.66
CA SER A 153 -6.34 13.52 18.96
C SER A 153 -6.02 13.37 20.45
N SER A 154 -5.05 12.54 20.81
CA SER A 154 -4.30 12.78 22.04
C SER A 154 -3.33 13.94 21.78
N PRO A 155 -3.28 14.97 22.62
CA PRO A 155 -2.36 16.07 22.42
C PRO A 155 -0.91 15.57 22.54
N PRO A 156 0.05 16.14 21.79
CA PRO A 156 1.44 15.77 21.92
C PRO A 156 1.94 16.13 23.33
N VAL A 157 2.57 15.16 24.00
CA VAL A 157 3.27 15.38 25.27
C VAL A 157 4.36 16.43 25.06
N ALA A 158 4.17 17.61 25.63
CA ALA A 158 5.18 18.67 25.64
C ALA A 158 6.39 18.20 26.46
N ARG A 159 7.57 18.12 25.83
CA ARG A 159 8.83 17.95 26.56
C ARG A 159 9.11 19.20 27.40
N PRO A 160 9.52 19.08 28.67
CA PRO A 160 9.86 20.24 29.48
C PRO A 160 11.12 20.92 28.91
N ARG A 161 11.01 22.22 28.62
CA ARG A 161 12.13 23.07 28.25
C ARG A 161 12.94 23.35 29.52
N LEU A 162 14.13 22.78 29.64
CA LEU A 162 15.11 23.15 30.66
C LEU A 162 15.38 24.66 30.53
N GLN A 163 14.94 25.44 31.52
CA GLN A 163 15.38 26.83 31.67
C GLN A 163 16.82 26.80 32.20
N ALA A 164 17.73 27.36 31.42
CA ALA A 164 19.07 27.69 31.88
C ALA A 164 18.96 28.82 32.91
N VAL A 165 19.47 28.56 34.11
CA VAL A 165 19.69 29.56 35.16
C VAL A 165 20.93 30.37 34.77
N ALA A 166 20.78 31.68 34.65
CA ALA A 166 21.91 32.61 34.63
C ALA A 166 22.00 33.28 36.01
N VAL A 167 23.19 33.18 36.62
CA VAL A 167 23.63 33.91 37.82
C VAL A 167 24.22 35.24 37.38
#